data_AF-A0A932WTM6-F1
#
_entry.id   AF-A0A932WTM6-F1
#
_cell.length_a   1.000
_cell.length_b   1.000
_cell.length_c   1.000
_cell.angle_alpha   90.00
_cell.angle_beta   90.00
_cell.angle_gamma   90.00
#
_symmetry.space_group_name_H-M   'P 1'
#
loop_
_entity.id
_entity.type
_entity.pdbx_description
1 polymer ?
#
loop_
_entity_poly.entity_id
_entity_poly.type
_entity_poly.pdbx_seq_one_letter_code
_entity_poly.pdbx_strand_id
1 'polypeptide(L)'
;MMEIVAAIVGILGIAFGAFVVRVIVRAVNLGKLPARRMWLGVALLPVLYVLSVGPAIMVVHKVPALVPVAQVIYYPLESLAMRGPEPFKAPLNWYANLWR
;
A
#
# COMPACT_ATOMS: atom_id res chain seq x y z
N MET A 1 -5.69 10.36 22.62
CA MET A 1 -6.09 10.53 21.20
C MET A 1 -5.22 9.71 20.24
N MET A 2 -3.89 9.70 20.37
CA MET A 2 -3.00 8.88 19.52
C MET A 2 -3.23 7.36 19.63
N GLU A 3 -3.57 6.84 20.81
CA GLU A 3 -3.82 5.40 21.02
C GLU A 3 -5.07 4.89 20.28
N ILE A 4 -6.14 5.69 20.23
CA ILE A 4 -7.38 5.34 19.53
C ILE A 4 -7.13 5.27 18.01
N VAL A 5 -6.35 6.20 17.47
CA VAL A 5 -5.97 6.21 16.04
C VAL A 5 -5.14 4.98 15.70
N ALA A 6 -4.18 4.60 16.55
CA ALA A 6 -3.37 3.40 16.36
C ALA A 6 -4.23 2.12 16.37
N ALA A 7 -5.19 2.01 17.29
CA ALA A 7 -6.11 0.89 17.35
C ALA A 7 -6.99 0.79 16.09
N ILE A 8 -7.54 1.91 15.62
CA ILE A 8 -8.37 1.96 14.40
C ILE A 8 -7.55 1.54 13.18
N VAL A 9 -6.34 2.06 13.03
CA VAL A 9 -5.45 1.68 11.91
C VAL A 9 -5.07 0.20 11.98
N GLY A 10 -4.81 -0.33 13.18
CA GLY A 10 -4.56 -1.76 13.39
C GLY A 10 -5.74 -2.62 12.97
N ILE A 11 -6.96 -2.25 13.38
CA ILE A 11 -8.20 -2.95 13.02
C ILE A 11 -8.44 -2.88 11.51
N LEU A 12 -8.24 -1.72 10.88
CA LEU A 12 -8.37 -1.55 9.43
C LEU A 12 -7.32 -2.37 8.66
N GLY A 13 -6.08 -2.45 9.16
CA GLY A 13 -5.03 -3.27 8.57
C GLY A 13 -5.35 -4.76 8.63
N ILE A 14 -5.82 -5.26 9.78
CA ILE A 14 -6.25 -6.65 9.95
C ILE A 14 -7.47 -6.94 9.06
N ALA A 15 -8.45 -6.04 9.03
CA ALA A 15 -9.64 -6.17 8.19
C ALA A 15 -9.29 -6.17 6.68
N PHE A 16 -8.35 -5.33 6.27
CA PHE A 16 -7.87 -5.28 4.89
C PHE A 16 -7.09 -6.55 4.52
N GLY A 17 -6.22 -7.03 5.39
CA GLY A 17 -5.54 -8.32 5.21
C GLY A 17 -6.53 -9.48 5.07
N ALA A 18 -7.54 -9.54 5.95
CA ALA A 18 -8.61 -10.52 5.87
C ALA A 18 -9.44 -10.39 4.58
N PHE A 19 -9.68 -9.17 4.10
CA PHE A 19 -10.35 -8.89 2.83
C PHE A 19 -9.54 -9.40 1.64
N VAL A 20 -8.23 -9.12 1.60
CA VAL A 20 -7.32 -9.61 0.55
C VAL A 20 -7.28 -11.14 0.53
N VAL A 21 -7.14 -11.78 1.69
CA VAL A 21 -7.17 -13.25 1.82
C VAL A 21 -8.50 -13.80 1.31
N ARG A 22 -9.63 -13.20 1.70
CA ARG A 22 -10.98 -13.60 1.22
C ARG A 22 -11.12 -13.47 -0.29
N VAL A 23 -10.58 -12.40 -0.88
CA VAL A 23 -10.59 -12.18 -2.33
C VAL A 23 -9.76 -13.24 -3.04
N ILE A 24 -8.57 -13.56 -2.54
CA ILE A 24 -7.69 -14.60 -3.11
C ILE A 24 -8.38 -15.98 -3.03
N VAL A 25 -8.94 -16.35 -1.88
CA VAL A 25 -9.67 -17.61 -1.71
C VAL A 25 -10.86 -17.69 -2.66
N ARG A 26 -11.63 -16.61 -2.84
CA ARG A 26 -12.71 -16.57 -3.85
C ARG A 26 -12.19 -16.67 -5.27
N ALA A 27 -11.06 -16.04 -5.59
CA ALA A 27 -10.45 -16.12 -6.91
C ALA A 27 -10.05 -17.56 -7.27
N VAL A 28 -9.50 -18.30 -6.29
CA VAL A 28 -9.11 -19.71 -6.46
C VAL A 28 -10.33 -20.61 -6.61
N ASN A 29 -11.39 -20.39 -5.83
CA ASN A 29 -12.62 -21.20 -5.89
C ASN A 29 -13.55 -20.87 -7.06
N LEU A 30 -13.33 -19.76 -7.77
CA LEU A 30 -14.08 -19.44 -8.99
C LEU A 30 -13.50 -20.21 -10.18
N GLY A 31 -14.16 -21.31 -10.56
CA GLY A 31 -13.79 -22.13 -11.73
C GLY A 31 -13.87 -21.40 -13.09
N LYS A 32 -14.40 -20.17 -13.14
CA LYS A 32 -14.48 -19.36 -14.37
C LYS A 32 -13.25 -18.45 -14.50
N LEU A 33 -12.42 -18.73 -15.51
CA LEU A 33 -11.20 -18.00 -15.87
C LEU A 33 -11.29 -16.45 -15.81
N PRO A 34 -12.33 -15.79 -16.36
CA PRO A 34 -12.37 -14.32 -16.36
C PRO A 34 -12.58 -13.73 -14.96
N ALA A 35 -13.45 -14.35 -14.15
CA ALA A 35 -13.70 -13.89 -12.78
C ALA A 35 -12.44 -14.05 -11.91
N ARG A 36 -11.71 -15.17 -12.05
CA ARG A 36 -10.45 -15.40 -11.36
C ARG A 36 -9.39 -14.34 -11.67
N ARG A 37 -9.25 -13.93 -12.94
CA ARG A 37 -8.31 -12.86 -13.34
C ARG A 37 -8.67 -11.51 -12.71
N MET A 38 -9.95 -11.15 -12.69
CA MET A 38 -10.42 -9.90 -12.09
C MET A 38 -10.10 -9.84 -10.59
N TRP A 39 -10.37 -10.91 -9.85
CA TRP A 39 -10.08 -10.96 -8.40
C TRP A 39 -8.58 -10.97 -8.08
N LEU A 40 -7.76 -11.64 -8.91
CA LEU A 40 -6.31 -11.56 -8.80
C LEU A 40 -5.80 -10.13 -9.05
N GLY A 41 -6.36 -9.43 -10.04
CA GLY A 41 -6.04 -8.02 -10.28
C GLY A 41 -6.35 -7.14 -9.07
N VAL A 42 -7.51 -7.33 -8.44
CA VAL A 42 -7.89 -6.60 -7.22
C VAL A 42 -6.95 -6.92 -6.05
N ALA A 43 -6.54 -8.17 -5.88
CA ALA A 43 -5.56 -8.56 -4.87
C ALA A 43 -4.15 -8.02 -5.15
N LEU A 44 -3.82 -7.72 -6.41
CA LEU A 44 -2.52 -7.19 -6.83
C LEU A 44 -2.43 -5.66 -6.67
N LEU A 45 -3.56 -4.95 -6.72
CA LEU A 45 -3.62 -3.49 -6.55
C LEU A 45 -2.87 -2.94 -5.33
N PRO A 46 -2.96 -3.53 -4.12
CA PRO A 46 -2.26 -3.01 -2.94
C PRO A 46 -0.75 -3.17 -3.08
N VAL A 47 -0.29 -4.25 -3.72
CA VAL A 47 1.13 -4.48 -4.01
C VAL A 47 1.62 -3.45 -5.02
N LEU A 48 0.85 -3.22 -6.09
CA LEU A 48 1.18 -2.22 -7.10
C LEU A 48 1.21 -0.80 -6.52
N TYR A 49 0.32 -0.49 -5.57
CA TYR A 49 0.30 0.79 -4.88
C TYR A 49 1.57 1.03 -4.03
N VAL A 50 2.08 0.01 -3.34
CA VAL A 50 3.37 0.14 -2.62
C VAL A 50 4.52 0.28 -3.61
N LEU A 51 4.52 -0.51 -4.69
CA LEU A 51 5.57 -0.46 -5.70
C LEU A 51 5.58 0.86 -6.48
N SER A 52 4.43 1.51 -6.68
CA SER A 52 4.34 2.78 -7.41
C SER A 52 4.98 3.97 -6.68
N VAL A 53 5.33 3.82 -5.40
CA VAL A 53 6.10 4.83 -4.63
C VAL A 53 7.43 5.17 -5.31
N GLY A 54 8.15 4.19 -5.82
CA GLY A 54 9.46 4.41 -6.45
C GLY A 54 9.41 5.35 -7.66
N PRO A 55 8.62 5.00 -8.71
CA PRO A 55 8.38 5.89 -9.84
C PRO A 55 7.81 7.25 -9.42
N ALA A 56 6.94 7.31 -8.41
CA ALA A 56 6.42 8.58 -7.91
C ALA A 56 7.52 9.48 -7.32
N ILE A 57 8.47 8.92 -6.57
CA ILE A 57 9.64 9.65 -6.07
C ILE A 57 10.47 10.20 -7.24
N MET A 58 10.74 9.39 -8.26
CA MET A 58 11.48 9.86 -9.45
C MET A 58 10.78 11.02 -10.16
N VAL A 59 9.45 10.91 -10.34
CA VAL A 59 8.65 11.95 -11.01
C VAL A 59 8.66 13.25 -10.22
N VAL A 60 8.51 13.17 -8.90
CA VAL A 60 8.51 14.33 -8.01
C VAL A 60 9.87 15.03 -7.99
N HIS A 61 10.99 14.30 -8.11
CA HIS A 61 12.31 14.92 -8.28
C HIS A 61 12.43 15.73 -9.57
N LYS A 62 11.77 15.27 -10.65
CA LYS A 62 11.76 15.98 -11.94
C LYS A 62 10.73 17.10 -12.00
N VAL A 63 9.64 16.99 -11.25
CA VAL A 63 8.53 17.94 -11.22
C VAL A 63 8.15 18.24 -9.76
N PRO A 64 8.89 19.14 -9.08
CA PRO A 64 8.68 19.43 -7.65
C PRO A 64 7.28 19.96 -7.31
N ALA A 65 6.56 20.54 -8.29
CA ALA A 65 5.18 20.97 -8.11
C ALA A 65 4.21 19.82 -7.75
N LEU A 66 4.59 18.56 -8.00
CA LEU A 66 3.78 17.38 -7.68
C LEU A 66 3.99 16.86 -6.25
N VAL A 67 4.90 17.43 -5.45
CA VAL A 67 5.14 17.03 -4.04
C VAL A 67 3.84 16.98 -3.22
N PRO A 68 2.96 18.01 -3.23
CA PRO A 68 1.75 18.00 -2.39
C PRO A 68 0.78 16.89 -2.81
N VAL A 69 0.68 16.64 -4.12
CA VAL A 69 -0.19 15.59 -4.67
C VAL A 69 0.33 14.20 -4.26
N ALA A 70 1.64 13.98 -4.35
CA ALA A 70 2.27 12.73 -3.93
C ALA A 70 2.11 12.49 -2.42
N GLN A 71 2.25 13.52 -1.59
CA GLN A 71 2.03 13.42 -0.14
C GLN A 71 0.60 12.99 0.19
N VAL A 72 -0.42 13.54 -0.48
CA VAL A 72 -1.81 13.13 -0.24
C VAL A 72 -2.04 11.68 -0.68
N ILE A 73 -1.58 11.31 -1.88
CA ILE A 73 -1.81 9.96 -2.43
C ILE A 73 -1.08 8.89 -1.60
N TYR A 74 0.13 9.18 -1.15
CA TYR A 74 1.00 8.23 -0.44
C TYR A 74 1.03 8.44 1.07
N TYR A 75 0.17 9.30 1.62
CA TYR A 75 0.09 9.59 3.05
C TYR A 75 0.06 8.33 3.93
N PRO A 76 -0.69 7.26 3.61
CA PRO A 76 -0.66 6.04 4.43
C PRO A 76 0.73 5.41 4.53
N LEU A 77 1.48 5.38 3.42
CA LEU A 77 2.83 4.82 3.37
C LEU A 77 3.85 5.73 4.02
N GLU A 78 3.71 7.04 3.83
CA GLU A 78 4.51 8.06 4.51
C GLU A 78 4.32 7.99 6.03
N SER A 79 3.07 7.87 6.49
CA SER A 79 2.71 7.69 7.90
C SER A 79 3.30 6.39 8.47
N LEU A 80 3.25 5.28 7.72
CA LEU A 80 3.90 4.02 8.07
C LEU A 80 5.43 4.16 8.17
N ALA A 81 6.06 4.85 7.21
CA ALA A 81 7.51 5.07 7.18
C ALA A 81 7.98 5.98 8.34
N MET A 82 7.18 6.97 8.74
CA MET A 82 7.52 7.90 9.82
C MET A 82 7.13 7.39 11.21
N ARG A 83 5.95 6.77 11.36
CA ARG A 83 5.32 6.47 12.66
C ARG A 83 5.02 4.99 12.87
N GLY A 84 5.14 4.16 11.82
CA GLY A 84 4.91 2.72 11.92
C GLY A 84 5.96 1.98 12.77
N PRO A 85 5.72 0.70 13.10
CA PRO A 85 6.70 -0.13 13.78
C PRO A 85 7.83 -0.58 12.83
N GLU A 86 9.01 -0.83 13.38
CA GLU A 86 10.24 -1.18 12.65
C GLU A 86 10.12 -2.22 11.52
N PRO A 87 9.37 -3.34 11.66
CA PRO A 87 9.26 -4.32 10.57
C PRO A 87 8.69 -3.75 9.27
N PHE A 88 7.95 -2.64 9.34
CA PHE A 88 7.43 -1.96 8.16
C PHE A 88 8.26 -0.75 7.75
N LYS A 89 8.84 -0.03 8.71
CA LYS A 89 9.65 1.17 8.44
C LYS A 89 10.89 0.87 7.62
N ALA A 90 11.70 -0.09 8.06
CA ALA A 90 13.01 -0.33 7.44
C ALA A 90 12.90 -0.72 5.96
N PRO A 91 12.00 -1.65 5.55
CA PRO A 91 11.82 -1.98 4.14
C PRO A 91 11.26 -0.82 3.30
N LEU A 92 10.28 -0.06 3.83
CA LEU A 92 9.69 1.09 3.14
C LEU A 92 10.72 2.19 2.90
N ASN A 93 11.52 2.52 3.91
CA ASN A 93 12.57 3.52 3.82
C ASN A 93 13.70 3.07 2.88
N TRP A 94 14.11 1.80 2.97
CA TRP A 94 15.07 1.21 2.04
C TRP A 94 14.57 1.32 0.60
N TYR A 95 13.34 0.89 0.33
CA TYR A 95 12.75 0.95 -1.01
C TYR A 95 12.67 2.39 -1.52
N ALA A 96 12.18 3.32 -0.71
CA ALA A 96 12.06 4.73 -1.10
C ALA A 96 13.43 5.36 -1.44
N ASN A 97 14.50 5.00 -0.73
CA ASN A 97 15.84 5.51 -0.98
C ASN A 97 16.48 5.00 -2.27
N LEU A 98 16.02 3.87 -2.84
CA LEU A 98 16.54 3.38 -4.13
C LEU A 98 16.20 4.31 -5.32
N TRP A 99 15.27 5.24 -5.12
CA TRP A 99 14.71 6.09 -6.18
C TRP A 99 14.97 7.59 -5.97
N ARG A 100 15.72 7.96 -4.92
CA ARG A 100 16.23 9.32 -4.70
C ARG A 100 17.52 9.51 -5.50
#